data_AF-A0AAW0FSD5-F1
#
_entry.id   AF-A0AAW0FSD5-F1
#
_cell.length_a   1.000
_cell.length_b   1.000
_cell.length_c   1.000
_cell.angle_alpha   90.00
_cell.angle_beta   90.00
_cell.angle_gamma   90.00
#
_symmetry.space_group_name_H-M   'P 1'
#
loop_
_entity.id
_entity.type
_entity.pdbx_description
1 polymer ?
#
loop_
_entity_poly.entity_id
_entity_poly.type
_entity_poly.pdbx_seq_one_letter_code
_entity_poly.pdbx_strand_id
1 'polypeptide(L)'
;MDSQLTLVAPSLIQPSAEGYLALRFSNDNVNNATISLPGESTRCYIVESNSSNTSTKIYYVDDWSARHLVAHLERKDILPDRITLKDGPSMRLNKWLRFKGSLIFPARMQLGGRCFVWKKGLYNVLAMYADGDLEKPVAWFQKSRRRVVGGQEEVSPTYIGMTGEVREHRDDIVVACITLEHRIRMSEKYARIQGFQNIRG
;
A
#
# COMPACT_ATOMS: atom_id res chain seq x y z
N MET A 1 10.45 -23.95 21.94
CA MET A 1 11.48 -23.78 20.90
C MET A 1 11.03 -22.61 20.06
N ASP A 2 11.50 -21.42 20.43
CA ASP A 2 11.12 -20.18 19.77
C ASP A 2 11.93 -20.04 18.47
N SER A 3 11.26 -20.28 17.34
CA SER A 3 11.84 -20.02 16.03
C SER A 3 12.10 -18.52 15.89
N GLN A 4 13.38 -18.15 15.95
CA GLN A 4 13.85 -16.84 15.51
C GLN A 4 13.45 -16.66 14.05
N LEU A 5 12.53 -15.73 13.80
CA LEU A 5 12.20 -15.21 12.47
C LEU A 5 13.41 -14.42 11.94
N THR A 6 14.35 -15.10 11.28
CA THR A 6 15.40 -14.46 10.49
C THR A 6 14.82 -14.09 9.12
N LEU A 7 14.02 -13.02 9.03
CA LEU A 7 13.49 -12.55 7.74
C LEU A 7 14.25 -11.32 7.24
N VAL A 8 15.31 -11.65 6.50
CA VAL A 8 16.07 -10.95 5.45
C VAL A 8 16.31 -9.44 5.56
N ALA A 9 17.60 -9.10 5.47
CA ALA A 9 18.14 -7.76 5.45
C ALA A 9 17.58 -6.87 4.31
N PRO A 10 17.67 -5.53 4.43
CA PRO A 10 17.01 -4.54 3.55
C PRO A 10 17.57 -4.44 2.11
N SER A 11 18.40 -5.37 1.67
CA SER A 11 19.03 -5.40 0.34
C SER A 11 18.17 -6.05 -0.74
N LEU A 12 17.01 -6.65 -0.38
CA LEU A 12 16.12 -7.35 -1.32
C LEU A 12 15.32 -6.45 -2.28
N ILE A 13 15.50 -5.13 -2.26
CA ILE A 13 14.65 -4.25 -3.07
C ILE A 13 15.44 -3.10 -3.68
N GLN A 14 16.38 -3.46 -4.55
CA GLN A 14 16.70 -2.59 -5.67
C GLN A 14 15.85 -3.05 -6.86
N PRO A 15 15.17 -2.15 -7.59
CA PRO A 15 14.36 -2.48 -8.77
C PRO A 15 15.21 -2.94 -9.99
N SER A 16 16.46 -3.36 -9.78
CA SER A 16 17.42 -3.76 -10.81
C SER A 16 17.47 -5.26 -11.11
N ALA A 17 16.74 -6.09 -10.36
CA ALA A 17 16.61 -7.52 -10.68
C ALA A 17 15.55 -7.72 -11.77
N GLU A 18 15.93 -8.34 -12.88
CA GLU A 18 15.02 -8.70 -13.98
C GLU A 18 13.78 -9.44 -13.45
N GLY A 19 12.58 -8.95 -13.81
CA GLY A 19 11.32 -9.63 -13.50
C GLY A 19 10.39 -8.92 -12.52
N TYR A 20 10.83 -7.87 -11.82
CA TYR A 20 9.98 -7.09 -10.91
C TYR A 20 9.46 -5.80 -11.56
N LEU A 21 8.19 -5.48 -11.32
CA LEU A 21 7.62 -4.17 -11.63
C LEU A 21 7.75 -3.28 -10.40
N ALA A 22 8.37 -2.11 -10.56
CA ALA A 22 8.45 -1.10 -9.51
C ALA A 22 7.65 0.13 -9.90
N LEU A 23 6.86 0.65 -8.96
CA LEU A 23 6.05 1.85 -9.12
C LEU A 23 6.44 2.86 -8.06
N ARG A 24 6.95 4.02 -8.47
CA ARG A 24 7.44 5.07 -7.58
C ARG A 24 6.37 6.11 -7.31
N PHE A 25 6.17 6.45 -6.04
CA PHE A 25 5.34 7.58 -5.66
C PHE A 25 6.12 8.90 -5.79
N SER A 26 5.44 9.97 -6.19
CA SER A 26 6.03 11.31 -6.19
C SER A 26 6.35 11.80 -4.77
N ASN A 27 5.58 11.35 -3.77
CA ASN A 27 5.63 11.84 -2.40
C ASN A 27 5.50 10.66 -1.42
N ASP A 28 5.95 10.86 -0.18
CA ASP A 28 5.80 9.85 0.88
C ASP A 28 4.39 9.73 1.42
N ASN A 29 3.64 10.82 1.34
CA ASN A 29 2.22 10.79 1.60
C ASN A 29 1.51 10.27 0.36
N VAL A 30 0.80 9.16 0.49
CA VAL A 30 0.08 8.54 -0.62
C VAL A 30 -1.20 9.32 -0.99
N ASN A 31 -1.65 10.26 -0.15
CA ASN A 31 -2.71 11.21 -0.47
C ASN A 31 -2.22 12.23 -1.49
N ASN A 32 -3.03 12.54 -2.52
CA ASN A 32 -2.70 13.57 -3.51
C ASN A 32 -1.32 13.32 -4.15
N ALA A 33 -1.05 12.06 -4.49
CA ALA A 33 0.22 11.59 -5.02
C ALA A 33 0.05 11.10 -6.46
N THR A 34 1.15 11.14 -7.21
CA THR A 34 1.23 10.47 -8.52
C THR A 34 2.14 9.26 -8.40
N ILE A 35 1.88 8.24 -9.21
CA ILE A 35 2.66 7.02 -9.25
C ILE A 35 3.16 6.82 -10.68
N SER A 36 4.47 6.67 -10.86
CA SER A 36 5.10 6.48 -12.16
C SER A 36 6.03 5.27 -12.17
N LEU A 37 6.41 4.84 -13.37
CA LEU A 37 7.56 3.95 -13.51
C LEU A 37 8.85 4.70 -13.14
N PRO A 38 9.83 4.04 -12.49
CA PRO A 38 11.13 4.63 -12.22
C PRO A 38 11.79 5.12 -13.50
N GLY A 39 12.32 6.35 -13.49
CA GLY A 39 12.98 6.94 -14.67
C GLY A 39 12.02 7.51 -15.72
N GLU A 40 10.72 7.26 -15.61
CA GLU A 40 9.72 7.81 -16.53
C GLU A 40 9.06 9.08 -15.98
N SER A 41 8.78 10.01 -16.88
CA SER A 41 7.98 11.21 -16.61
C SER A 41 6.47 10.96 -16.71
N THR A 42 6.07 9.88 -17.40
CA THR A 42 4.66 9.55 -17.61
C THR A 42 4.06 8.97 -16.35
N ARG A 43 2.93 9.53 -15.93
CA ARG A 43 2.20 9.07 -14.74
C ARG A 43 1.44 7.80 -15.11
N CYS A 44 1.55 6.77 -14.28
CA CYS A 44 0.71 5.58 -14.42
C CYS A 44 -0.57 5.70 -13.58
N TYR A 45 -0.46 6.29 -12.39
CA TYR A 45 -1.63 6.52 -11.53
C TYR A 45 -1.63 7.91 -10.92
N ILE A 46 -2.84 8.37 -10.61
CA ILE A 46 -3.11 9.60 -9.86
C ILE A 46 -4.00 9.22 -8.68
N VAL A 47 -3.59 9.59 -7.47
CA VAL A 47 -4.36 9.44 -6.24
C VAL A 47 -4.84 10.80 -5.81
N GLU A 48 -6.16 10.98 -5.69
CA GLU A 48 -6.79 12.23 -5.24
C GLU A 48 -7.58 11.97 -3.97
N SER A 49 -7.25 12.69 -2.90
CA SER A 49 -7.91 12.59 -1.61
C SER A 49 -8.46 13.95 -1.20
N ASN A 50 -9.69 13.97 -0.68
CA ASN A 50 -10.24 15.20 -0.11
C ASN A 50 -9.48 15.64 1.16
N SER A 51 -9.68 16.88 1.58
CA SER A 51 -8.97 17.47 2.73
C SER A 51 -9.14 16.69 4.04
N SER A 52 -10.29 16.04 4.24
CA SER A 52 -10.58 15.20 5.41
C SER A 52 -10.08 13.75 5.27
N ASN A 53 -9.51 13.38 4.12
CA ASN A 53 -9.13 12.01 3.75
C ASN A 53 -10.26 10.99 3.97
N THR A 54 -11.52 11.41 3.81
CA THR A 54 -12.70 10.53 3.84
C THR A 54 -13.08 10.01 2.46
N SER A 55 -12.62 10.66 1.39
CA SER A 55 -12.86 10.25 0.02
C SER A 55 -11.52 10.21 -0.70
N THR A 56 -11.18 9.08 -1.31
CA THR A 56 -9.97 8.90 -2.12
C THR A 56 -10.32 8.23 -3.43
N LYS A 57 -9.96 8.86 -4.55
CA LYS A 57 -10.12 8.31 -5.89
C LYS A 57 -8.75 7.99 -6.47
N ILE A 58 -8.65 6.83 -7.09
CA ILE A 58 -7.42 6.34 -7.72
C ILE A 58 -7.73 6.18 -9.21
N TYR A 59 -6.93 6.83 -10.03
CA TYR A 59 -7.06 6.81 -11.48
C TYR A 59 -5.84 6.15 -12.10
N TYR A 60 -6.05 5.33 -13.13
CA TYR A 60 -5.04 4.93 -14.09
C TYR A 60 -4.98 5.99 -15.20
N VAL A 61 -3.78 6.29 -15.68
CA VAL A 61 -3.55 7.22 -16.78
C VAL A 61 -2.97 6.41 -17.94
N ASP A 62 -3.64 6.45 -19.09
CA ASP A 62 -3.17 5.77 -20.30
C ASP A 62 -2.17 6.63 -21.10
N ASP A 63 -1.67 6.08 -22.20
CA ASP A 63 -0.68 6.72 -23.06
C ASP A 63 -1.20 8.01 -23.71
N TRP A 64 -2.53 8.19 -23.80
CA TRP A 64 -3.18 9.41 -24.30
C TRP A 64 -3.53 10.40 -23.18
N SER A 65 -3.01 10.18 -21.97
CA SER A 65 -3.29 10.97 -20.78
C SER A 65 -4.76 10.96 -20.34
N ALA A 66 -5.57 10.01 -20.84
CA ALA A 66 -6.94 9.85 -20.37
C ALA A 66 -6.95 9.18 -18.99
N ARG A 67 -7.89 9.62 -18.15
CA ARG A 67 -7.99 9.18 -16.76
C ARG A 67 -9.12 8.16 -16.63
N HIS A 68 -8.76 6.96 -16.18
CA HIS A 68 -9.69 5.87 -15.95
C HIS A 68 -9.82 5.65 -14.44
N LEU A 69 -11.04 5.73 -13.89
CA LEU A 69 -11.25 5.50 -12.46
C LEU A 69 -11.00 4.01 -12.16
N VAL A 70 -10.01 3.74 -11.31
CA VAL A 70 -9.66 2.37 -10.88
C VAL A 70 -10.36 2.04 -9.58
N ALA A 71 -10.39 2.98 -8.64
CA ALA A 71 -11.10 2.79 -7.38
C ALA A 71 -11.56 4.11 -6.78
N HIS A 72 -12.67 4.05 -6.04
CA HIS A 72 -13.14 5.10 -5.17
C HIS A 72 -13.36 4.53 -3.76
N LEU A 73 -12.55 5.00 -2.81
CA LEU A 73 -12.59 4.67 -1.41
C LEU A 73 -13.38 5.74 -0.65
N GLU A 74 -14.37 5.32 0.10
CA GLU A 74 -15.18 6.17 0.96
C GLU A 74 -15.08 5.69 2.41
N ARG A 75 -14.43 6.49 3.25
CA ARG A 75 -14.41 6.30 4.70
C ARG A 75 -15.66 6.92 5.29
N LYS A 76 -16.32 6.19 6.21
CA LYS A 76 -17.46 6.72 6.95
C LYS A 76 -17.17 6.63 8.44
N ASP A 77 -17.59 7.64 9.20
CA ASP A 77 -17.26 7.72 10.62
C ASP A 77 -18.11 6.76 11.47
N ILE A 78 -19.39 6.58 11.09
CA ILE A 78 -20.35 5.72 11.80
C ILE A 78 -20.61 4.42 11.03
N LEU A 79 -20.62 4.49 9.70
CA LEU A 79 -20.90 3.34 8.83
C LEU A 79 -19.59 2.65 8.42
N PRO A 80 -19.63 1.37 7.99
CA PRO A 80 -18.46 0.72 7.44
C PRO A 80 -17.91 1.43 6.20
N ASP A 81 -16.59 1.50 6.10
CA ASP A 81 -15.88 1.97 4.91
C ASP A 81 -16.35 1.23 3.65
N ARG A 82 -16.41 1.95 2.52
CA ARG A 82 -16.81 1.41 1.22
C ARG A 82 -15.73 1.58 0.17
N ILE A 83 -15.76 0.69 -0.81
CA ILE A 83 -14.93 0.73 -1.99
C ILE A 83 -15.78 0.45 -3.23
N THR A 84 -15.55 1.23 -4.28
CA THR A 84 -16.08 1.00 -5.62
C THR A 84 -14.87 0.76 -6.52
N LEU A 85 -14.81 -0.39 -7.19
CA LEU A 85 -13.71 -0.74 -8.10
C LEU A 85 -14.17 -0.55 -9.54
N LYS A 86 -13.42 0.23 -10.33
CA LYS A 86 -13.77 0.61 -11.71
C LYS A 86 -15.22 1.10 -11.77
N ASP A 87 -16.00 0.62 -12.73
CA ASP A 87 -17.43 0.89 -12.88
C ASP A 87 -18.32 -0.14 -12.16
N GLY A 88 -17.75 -0.90 -11.21
CA GLY A 88 -18.46 -1.93 -10.45
C GLY A 88 -19.36 -1.37 -9.34
N PRO A 89 -20.14 -2.23 -8.67
CA PRO A 89 -20.98 -1.81 -7.55
C PRO A 89 -20.15 -1.47 -6.32
N SER A 90 -20.57 -0.45 -5.58
CA SER A 90 -19.99 -0.11 -4.29
C SER A 90 -20.19 -1.23 -3.26
N MET A 91 -19.11 -1.69 -2.62
CA MET A 91 -19.14 -2.74 -1.60
C MET A 91 -18.45 -2.31 -0.30
N ARG A 92 -18.69 -3.05 0.79
CA ARG A 92 -17.97 -2.81 2.05
C ARG A 92 -16.48 -3.12 1.87
N LEU A 93 -15.62 -2.26 2.39
CA LEU A 93 -14.17 -2.43 2.27
C LEU A 93 -13.71 -3.75 2.87
N ASN A 94 -14.27 -4.14 4.02
CA ASN A 94 -13.93 -5.41 4.68
C ASN A 94 -14.38 -6.67 3.91
N LYS A 95 -15.27 -6.52 2.91
CA LYS A 95 -15.66 -7.60 2.01
C LYS A 95 -14.61 -7.81 0.93
N TRP A 96 -14.03 -6.72 0.42
CA TRP A 96 -12.96 -6.76 -0.58
C TRP A 96 -11.59 -7.09 0.03
N LEU A 97 -11.22 -6.40 1.11
CA LEU A 97 -10.00 -6.58 1.87
C LEU A 97 -10.35 -6.96 3.31
N ARG A 98 -10.27 -8.25 3.63
CA ARG A 98 -10.72 -8.82 4.90
C ARG A 98 -9.72 -8.54 6.02
N PHE A 99 -10.18 -7.95 7.11
CA PHE A 99 -9.39 -7.67 8.31
C PHE A 99 -9.76 -8.64 9.45
N LYS A 100 -8.81 -8.92 10.36
CA LYS A 100 -9.09 -9.73 11.56
C LYS A 100 -9.53 -8.82 12.72
N GLY A 101 -10.85 -8.69 12.91
CA GLY A 101 -11.41 -7.85 13.97
C GLY A 101 -11.05 -6.37 13.78
N SER A 102 -10.54 -5.72 14.83
CA SER A 102 -10.07 -4.33 14.78
C SER A 102 -8.62 -4.18 14.28
N LEU A 103 -7.90 -5.29 14.07
CA LEU A 103 -6.51 -5.26 13.61
C LEU A 103 -6.44 -4.98 12.11
N ILE A 104 -5.51 -4.10 11.71
CA ILE A 104 -5.21 -3.83 10.30
C ILE A 104 -4.53 -5.05 9.65
N PHE A 105 -3.74 -5.80 10.40
CA PHE A 105 -3.00 -6.96 9.91
C PHE A 105 -3.23 -8.21 10.74
N PRO A 106 -3.18 -9.41 10.13
CA PRO A 106 -3.08 -9.63 8.68
C PRO A 106 -4.36 -9.22 7.94
N ALA A 107 -4.22 -8.67 6.73
CA ALA A 107 -5.35 -8.40 5.84
C ALA A 107 -5.35 -9.41 4.70
N ARG A 108 -6.52 -9.93 4.32
CA ARG A 108 -6.66 -10.96 3.27
C ARG A 108 -7.41 -10.43 2.07
N MET A 109 -6.94 -10.78 0.88
CA MET A 109 -7.52 -10.36 -0.40
C MET A 109 -7.63 -11.57 -1.31
N GLN A 110 -8.67 -11.61 -2.16
CA GLN A 110 -8.76 -12.61 -3.23
C GLN A 110 -8.46 -11.95 -4.57
N LEU A 111 -7.53 -12.50 -5.33
CA LEU A 111 -7.20 -12.08 -6.69
C LEU A 111 -7.11 -13.31 -7.59
N GLY A 112 -7.77 -13.30 -8.74
CA GLY A 112 -7.69 -14.41 -9.71
C GLY A 112 -8.06 -15.78 -9.14
N GLY A 113 -8.96 -15.84 -8.16
CA GLY A 113 -9.34 -17.08 -7.46
C GLY A 113 -8.34 -17.56 -6.39
N ARG A 114 -7.21 -16.87 -6.21
CA ARG A 114 -6.20 -17.17 -5.18
C ARG A 114 -6.36 -16.26 -3.98
N CYS A 115 -5.99 -16.75 -2.80
CA CYS A 115 -5.99 -15.99 -1.56
C CYS A 115 -4.58 -15.43 -1.30
N PHE A 116 -4.52 -14.15 -0.96
CA PHE A 116 -3.30 -13.45 -0.60
C PHE A 116 -3.43 -12.81 0.78
N VAL A 117 -2.30 -12.71 1.48
CA VAL A 117 -2.22 -12.17 2.83
C VAL A 117 -1.23 -11.01 2.87
N TRP A 118 -1.71 -9.85 3.26
CA TRP A 118 -0.91 -8.69 3.60
C TRP A 118 -0.44 -8.76 5.05
N LYS A 119 0.85 -8.54 5.27
CA LYS A 119 1.48 -8.43 6.58
C LYS A 119 2.29 -7.14 6.66
N LYS A 120 2.36 -6.57 7.86
CA LYS A 120 3.31 -5.51 8.18
C LYS A 120 4.61 -6.17 8.67
N GLY A 121 5.68 -5.98 7.92
CA GLY A 121 7.02 -6.43 8.28
C GLY A 121 7.78 -5.40 9.13
N LEU A 122 9.05 -5.71 9.39
CA LEU A 122 9.97 -4.78 10.03
C LEU A 122 10.15 -3.50 9.19
N TYR A 123 10.52 -2.41 9.86
CA TYR A 123 10.79 -1.12 9.23
C TYR A 123 9.62 -0.53 8.41
N ASN A 124 8.38 -0.87 8.73
CA ASN A 124 7.17 -0.40 8.03
C ASN A 124 7.07 -0.82 6.54
N VAL A 125 7.64 -1.96 6.16
CA VAL A 125 7.33 -2.59 4.87
C VAL A 125 5.99 -3.28 4.97
N LEU A 126 5.11 -3.07 4.00
CA LEU A 126 3.89 -3.88 3.83
C LEU A 126 4.19 -4.90 2.74
N ALA A 127 3.94 -6.17 3.00
CA ALA A 127 4.24 -7.24 2.05
C ALA A 127 3.03 -8.15 1.90
N MET A 128 2.76 -8.53 0.66
CA MET A 128 1.72 -9.46 0.25
C MET A 128 2.35 -10.81 -0.07
N TYR A 129 1.76 -11.86 0.46
CA TYR A 129 2.20 -13.25 0.31
C TYR A 129 1.05 -14.08 -0.24
N ALA A 130 1.36 -15.16 -0.96
CA ALA A 130 0.36 -16.19 -1.25
C ALA A 130 0.00 -16.92 0.06
N ASP A 131 -1.27 -17.29 0.27
CA ASP A 131 -1.70 -17.91 1.54
C ASP A 131 -0.98 -19.24 1.85
N GLY A 132 -0.44 -19.91 0.82
CA GLY A 132 0.36 -21.14 0.93
C GLY A 132 1.88 -20.96 0.97
N ASP A 133 2.40 -19.75 0.70
CA ASP A 133 3.84 -19.43 0.76
C ASP A 133 4.01 -18.06 1.42
N LEU A 134 4.33 -18.11 2.71
CA LEU A 134 4.48 -16.93 3.57
C LEU A 134 5.93 -16.46 3.69
N GLU A 135 6.87 -17.11 2.99
CA GLU A 135 8.30 -16.77 3.02
C GLU A 135 8.65 -15.82 1.88
N LYS A 136 7.99 -15.98 0.73
CA LYS A 136 8.27 -15.19 -0.48
C LYS A 136 7.17 -14.14 -0.76
N PRO A 137 7.45 -12.84 -0.59
CA PRO A 137 6.46 -11.81 -0.93
C PRO A 137 6.31 -11.70 -2.45
N VAL A 138 5.06 -11.58 -2.91
CA VAL A 138 4.70 -11.40 -4.32
C VAL A 138 4.45 -9.94 -4.69
N ALA A 139 4.15 -9.10 -3.70
CA ALA A 139 4.11 -7.65 -3.82
C ALA A 139 4.48 -6.99 -2.49
N TRP A 140 4.93 -5.74 -2.52
CA TRP A 140 5.26 -4.99 -1.31
C TRP A 140 5.16 -3.48 -1.52
N PHE A 141 4.87 -2.76 -0.45
CA PHE A 141 4.92 -1.31 -0.35
C PHE A 141 5.99 -0.92 0.66
N GLN A 142 6.90 -0.06 0.23
CA GLN A 142 7.95 0.49 1.07
C GLN A 142 7.79 2.00 1.17
N LYS A 143 7.62 2.49 2.40
CA LYS A 143 7.73 3.93 2.70
C LYS A 143 9.16 4.39 2.43
N SER A 144 9.28 5.66 2.06
CA SER A 144 10.55 6.35 2.01
C SER A 144 11.32 6.25 3.31
N ARG A 145 12.64 6.21 3.14
CA ARG A 145 13.59 6.12 4.24
C ARG A 145 14.76 7.03 3.94
N ARG A 146 15.26 7.65 4.99
CA ARG A 146 16.53 8.35 4.96
C ARG A 146 17.57 7.52 5.67
N ARG A 147 18.75 7.37 5.07
CA ARG A 147 19.89 6.65 5.63
C ARG A 147 21.13 7.48 5.41
N VAL A 148 22.09 7.37 6.32
CA VAL A 148 23.42 7.95 6.12
C VAL A 148 24.35 6.84 5.66
N VAL A 149 24.84 6.90 4.43
CA VAL A 149 25.76 5.93 3.85
C VAL A 149 27.03 6.68 3.48
N GLY A 150 28.17 6.30 4.07
CA GLY A 150 29.44 6.98 3.83
C GLY A 150 29.44 8.48 4.19
N GLY A 151 28.62 8.89 5.18
CA GLY A 151 28.48 10.29 5.58
C GLY A 151 27.53 11.13 4.70
N GLN A 152 26.95 10.56 3.65
CA GLN A 152 25.96 11.22 2.81
C GLN A 152 24.54 10.75 3.14
N GLU A 153 23.58 11.68 3.18
CA GLU A 153 22.17 11.36 3.36
C GLU A 153 21.60 10.82 2.04
N GLU A 154 21.25 9.54 2.03
CA GLU A 154 20.56 8.87 0.93
C GLU A 154 19.08 8.73 1.27
N VAL A 155 18.22 9.24 0.39
CA VAL A 155 16.75 9.14 0.52
C VAL A 155 16.25 8.10 -0.47
N SER A 156 15.81 6.96 0.05
CA SER A 156 15.07 5.98 -0.75
C SER A 156 13.62 6.45 -0.89
N PRO A 157 13.07 6.59 -2.12
CA PRO A 157 11.70 7.04 -2.31
C PRO A 157 10.68 5.98 -1.91
N THR A 158 9.42 6.40 -1.79
CA THR A 158 8.28 5.49 -1.58
C THR A 158 7.96 4.74 -2.88
N TYR A 159 7.80 3.42 -2.82
CA TYR A 159 7.43 2.62 -4.00
C TYR A 159 6.59 1.38 -3.67
N ILE A 160 5.95 0.83 -4.70
CA ILE A 160 5.35 -0.52 -4.72
C ILE A 160 6.21 -1.40 -5.63
N GLY A 161 6.62 -2.56 -5.13
CA GLY A 161 7.22 -3.62 -5.94
C GLY A 161 6.26 -4.78 -6.13
N MET A 162 6.30 -5.42 -7.30
CA MET A 162 5.48 -6.56 -7.68
C MET A 162 6.30 -7.57 -8.47
N THR A 163 6.11 -8.85 -8.19
CA THR A 163 6.60 -9.94 -9.04
C THR A 163 5.80 -10.03 -10.35
N GLY A 164 6.32 -10.77 -11.32
CA GLY A 164 5.58 -11.11 -12.53
C GLY A 164 4.28 -11.89 -12.27
N GLU A 165 4.20 -12.68 -11.17
CA GLU A 165 3.05 -13.53 -10.84
C GLU A 165 1.76 -12.76 -10.56
N VAL A 166 1.87 -11.53 -10.07
CA VAL A 166 0.69 -10.74 -9.67
C VAL A 166 0.56 -9.45 -10.47
N ARG A 167 1.30 -9.35 -11.58
CA ARG A 167 1.39 -8.14 -12.41
C ARG A 167 0.08 -7.83 -13.11
N GLU A 168 -0.68 -8.85 -13.49
CA GLU A 168 -2.03 -8.74 -14.05
C GLU A 168 -3.04 -8.14 -13.06
N HIS A 169 -2.74 -8.18 -11.76
CA HIS A 169 -3.54 -7.61 -10.67
C HIS A 169 -2.97 -6.29 -10.15
N ARG A 170 -2.17 -5.59 -10.97
CA ARG A 170 -1.50 -4.32 -10.63
C ARG A 170 -2.44 -3.29 -10.00
N ASP A 171 -3.62 -3.09 -10.58
CA ASP A 171 -4.61 -2.13 -10.10
C ASP A 171 -5.06 -2.45 -8.67
N ASP A 172 -5.49 -3.69 -8.42
CA ASP A 172 -5.93 -4.13 -7.10
C ASP A 172 -4.82 -3.99 -6.05
N ILE A 173 -3.57 -4.28 -6.43
CA ILE A 173 -2.41 -4.14 -5.54
C ILE A 173 -2.13 -2.68 -5.21
N VAL A 174 -2.16 -1.78 -6.20
CA VAL A 174 -2.00 -0.33 -5.97
C VAL A 174 -3.07 0.17 -5.01
N VAL A 175 -4.33 -0.20 -5.24
CA VAL A 175 -5.45 0.18 -4.39
C VAL A 175 -5.30 -0.39 -2.98
N ALA A 176 -4.87 -1.64 -2.84
CA ALA A 176 -4.65 -2.28 -1.55
C ALA A 176 -3.52 -1.60 -0.76
N CYS A 177 -2.40 -1.28 -1.40
CA CYS A 177 -1.28 -0.56 -0.79
C CYS A 177 -1.72 0.81 -0.24
N ILE A 178 -2.42 1.61 -1.06
CA ILE A 178 -2.93 2.93 -0.65
C ILE A 178 -3.92 2.79 0.52
N THR A 179 -4.84 1.82 0.43
CA THR A 179 -5.85 1.56 1.46
C THR A 179 -5.22 1.17 2.80
N LEU A 180 -4.27 0.24 2.77
CA LEU A 180 -3.57 -0.23 3.97
C LEU A 180 -2.73 0.89 4.58
N GLU A 181 -2.02 1.66 3.75
CA GLU A 181 -1.22 2.77 4.21
C GLU A 181 -2.06 3.89 4.85
N HIS A 182 -3.23 4.19 4.29
CA HIS A 182 -4.19 5.11 4.92
C HIS A 182 -4.61 4.63 6.30
N ARG A 183 -4.97 3.35 6.43
CA ARG A 183 -5.37 2.77 7.71
C ARG A 183 -4.25 2.80 8.73
N ILE A 184 -3.01 2.52 8.32
CA ILE A 184 -1.83 2.61 9.19
C ILE A 184 -1.65 4.04 9.69
N ARG A 185 -1.63 5.04 8.79
CA ARG A 185 -1.45 6.45 9.18
C ARG A 185 -2.53 6.92 10.14
N MET A 186 -3.77 6.50 9.92
CA MET A 186 -4.87 6.83 10.82
C MET A 186 -4.71 6.18 12.19
N SER A 187 -4.39 4.89 12.25
CA SER A 187 -4.12 4.20 13.51
C SER A 187 -2.97 4.85 14.29
N GLU A 188 -1.89 5.21 13.59
CA GLU A 188 -0.76 5.95 14.19
C GLU A 188 -1.18 7.34 14.69
N LYS A 189 -2.04 8.05 13.95
CA LYS A 189 -2.59 9.35 14.38
C LYS A 189 -3.44 9.23 15.64
N TYR A 190 -4.35 8.24 15.71
CA TYR A 190 -5.19 8.01 16.88
C TYR A 190 -4.36 7.60 18.10
N ALA A 191 -3.37 6.72 17.93
CA ALA A 191 -2.48 6.31 19.01
C ALA A 191 -1.69 7.50 19.60
N ARG A 192 -1.21 8.43 18.75
CA ARG A 192 -0.56 9.66 19.22
C ARG A 192 -1.51 10.54 20.03
N ILE A 193 -2.74 10.77 19.54
CA ILE A 193 -3.72 11.62 20.24
C ILE A 193 -4.05 11.06 21.62
N GLN A 194 -4.29 9.75 21.74
CA GLN A 194 -4.55 9.11 23.03
C GLN A 194 -3.33 9.14 23.96
N GLY A 195 -2.12 8.95 23.43
CA GLY A 195 -0.88 9.10 24.19
C GLY A 195 -0.66 10.51 24.74
N PHE A 196 -1.07 11.55 24.00
CA PHE A 196 -1.01 12.94 24.48
C PHE A 196 -2.03 13.26 25.57
N GLN A 197 -3.19 12.60 25.59
CA GLN A 197 -4.20 12.79 26.65
C GLN A 197 -3.75 12.17 27.99
N ASN A 198 -2.97 11.10 27.97
CA ASN A 198 -2.48 10.43 29.18
C ASN A 198 -1.28 11.14 29.86
N ILE A 199 -0.68 12.16 29.23
CA ILE A 199 0.45 12.93 29.79
C ILE A 199 -0.03 14.24 30.44
N ARG A 200 -1.29 14.63 30.20
CA ARG A 200 -1.90 15.85 30.74
C ARG A 200 -2.99 15.60 31.78
N GLY A 201 -3.10 14.36 32.27
CA GLY A 201 -4.02 13.96 33.34
C GLY A 201 -3.33 13.88 34.69
#